data_AF-C7R698-F1
#
_entry.id   AF-C7R698-F1
#
_cell.length_a   1.000
_cell.length_b   1.000
_cell.length_c   1.000
_cell.angle_alpha   90.00
_cell.angle_beta   90.00
_cell.angle_gamma   90.00
#
_symmetry.space_group_name_H-M   'P 1'
#
loop_
_entity.id
_entity.type
_entity.pdbx_description
1 polymer ?
#
loop_
_entity_poly.entity_id
_entity_poly.type
_entity_poly.pdbx_seq_one_letter_code
_entity_poly.pdbx_strand_id
1 'polypeptide(L)' 'MDNKQPDQNDQKKEPQTFVGAFMAIGVGVGAALGVALDNIALGIPIGIAVGFAIGLAIDAKNRKSK' A
#
# COMPACT_ATOMS: atom_id res chain seq x y z
N MET A 1 -30.18 -31.27 -17.26
CA MET A 1 -29.16 -31.36 -16.19
C MET A 1 -28.29 -30.13 -16.35
N ASP A 2 -28.80 -28.99 -15.91
CA ASP A 2 -28.12 -27.70 -16.03
C ASP A 2 -27.06 -27.63 -14.94
N ASN A 3 -25.85 -28.06 -15.31
CA ASN A 3 -24.67 -28.01 -14.47
C ASN A 3 -24.21 -26.56 -14.36
N LYS A 4 -24.84 -25.81 -13.44
CA LYS A 4 -24.47 -24.44 -13.10
C LYS A 4 -23.14 -24.47 -12.35
N GLN A 5 -22.05 -24.44 -13.12
CA GLN A 5 -20.71 -24.18 -12.62
C GLN A 5 -20.71 -22.77 -11.99
N PRO A 6 -20.20 -22.58 -10.76
CA PRO A 6 -20.11 -21.26 -10.18
C PRO A 6 -19.01 -20.49 -10.91
N ASP A 7 -19.40 -19.45 -11.64
CA ASP A 7 -18.50 -18.46 -12.24
C ASP A 7 -17.76 -17.71 -11.12
N GLN A 8 -16.57 -18.20 -10.77
CA GLN A 8 -15.67 -17.57 -9.79
C GLN A 8 -14.86 -16.44 -10.44
N ASN A 9 -15.53 -15.47 -11.06
CA ASN A 9 -14.83 -14.31 -11.62
C ASN A 9 -15.49 -12.98 -11.30
N ASP A 10 -16.12 -12.90 -10.13
CA ASP A 10 -16.24 -11.65 -9.39
C ASP A 10 -14.84 -11.20 -8.96
N GLN A 11 -14.07 -10.67 -9.92
CA GLN A 11 -13.01 -9.71 -9.62
C GLN A 11 -13.70 -8.52 -8.97
N LYS A 12 -13.95 -8.63 -7.66
CA LYS A 12 -14.23 -7.50 -6.80
C LYS A 12 -13.12 -6.52 -7.12
N LYS A 13 -13.48 -5.41 -7.77
CA LYS A 13 -12.59 -4.28 -7.93
C LYS A 13 -12.24 -3.85 -6.52
N GLU A 14 -11.18 -4.43 -5.97
CA GLU A 14 -10.57 -4.00 -4.73
C GLU A 14 -10.50 -2.49 -4.85
N PRO A 15 -11.08 -1.72 -3.89
CA PRO A 15 -10.95 -0.28 -3.91
C PRO A 15 -9.46 -0.01 -4.12
N GLN A 16 -9.11 0.64 -5.23
CA GLN A 16 -7.73 0.85 -5.64
C GLN A 16 -7.11 1.84 -4.63
N THR A 17 -6.72 1.29 -3.49
CA THR A 17 -6.21 2.04 -2.37
C THR A 17 -4.72 2.17 -2.60
N PHE A 18 -4.32 3.42 -2.84
CA PHE A 18 -2.93 3.77 -3.09
C PHE A 18 -2.02 3.46 -1.89
N VAL A 19 -2.58 3.22 -0.70
CA VAL A 19 -1.84 2.91 0.54
C VAL A 19 -0.88 1.72 0.35
N GLY A 20 -1.28 0.65 -0.35
CA GLY A 20 -0.41 -0.51 -0.55
C GLY A 20 0.84 -0.19 -1.38
N ALA A 21 0.68 0.62 -2.44
CA ALA A 21 1.79 1.08 -3.27
C ALA A 21 2.74 2.01 -2.51
N PHE A 22 2.20 2.97 -1.75
CA PHE A 22 3.01 3.88 -0.93
C PHE A 22 3.69 3.17 0.25
N MET A 23 3.11 2.09 0.79
CA MET A 23 3.76 1.21 1.75
C MET A 23 5.00 0.53 1.15
N ALA A 24 4.86 -0.09 -0.03
CA ALA A 24 5.99 -0.76 -0.68
C ALA A 24 7.15 0.22 -0.97
N ILE A 25 6.83 1.42 -1.48
CA ILE A 25 7.80 2.48 -1.70
C ILE A 25 8.44 2.94 -0.38
N GLY A 26 7.61 3.23 0.63
CA GLY A 26 8.08 3.68 1.94
C GLY A 26 9.02 2.70 2.62
N VAL A 27 8.69 1.40 2.58
CA VAL A 27 9.56 0.34 3.12
C VAL A 27 10.86 0.23 2.33
N GLY A 28 10.82 0.27 0.99
CA GLY A 28 12.03 0.22 0.16
C GLY A 28 12.97 1.41 0.41
N VAL A 29 12.43 2.63 0.46
CA VAL A 29 13.19 3.84 0.76
C VAL A 29 13.70 3.83 2.20
N GLY A 30 12.86 3.44 3.17
CA GLY A 30 13.24 3.33 4.57
C GLY A 30 14.36 2.30 4.81
N ALA A 31 14.32 1.17 4.12
CA ALA A 31 15.39 0.19 4.14
C ALA A 31 16.70 0.75 3.57
N ALA A 32 16.64 1.42 2.40
CA ALA A 32 17.82 2.04 1.79
C ALA A 32 18.42 3.14 2.69
N LEU A 33 17.59 3.98 3.30
CA LEU A 33 18.02 5.00 4.26
C LEU A 33 18.60 4.36 5.53
N GLY A 34 17.98 3.29 6.03
CA GLY A 34 18.48 2.55 7.19
C GLY A 34 19.86 1.96 6.95
N VAL A 35 20.12 1.42 5.76
CA VAL A 35 21.45 0.95 5.34
C VAL A 35 22.43 2.12 5.21
N ALA A 36 22.02 3.23 4.58
CA ALA A 36 22.87 4.40 4.40
C ALA A 36 23.28 5.07 5.73
N LEU A 37 22.40 5.00 6.74
CA LEU A 37 22.64 5.54 8.09
C LEU A 37 23.28 4.52 9.04
N ASP A 38 23.60 3.31 8.54
CA ASP A 38 24.06 2.16 9.35
C ASP A 38 23.14 1.86 10.55
N ASN A 39 21.85 2.19 10.39
CA ASN A 39 20.82 2.05 11.42
C ASN A 39 19.46 1.73 10.80
N ILE A 40 19.29 0.44 10.46
CA ILE A 40 18.03 -0.09 9.92
C ILE A 40 16.87 0.06 10.91
N ALA A 41 17.15 0.03 12.22
CA ALA A 41 16.15 0.22 13.25
C ALA A 41 15.49 1.60 13.20
N LEU A 42 16.18 2.63 12.68
CA LEU A 42 15.61 3.94 12.43
C LEU A 42 15.01 4.06 11.02
N GLY A 43 15.66 3.49 10.00
CA GLY A 43 15.23 3.64 8.60
C GLY A 43 13.86 3.01 8.29
N ILE A 44 13.61 1.79 8.76
CA ILE A 44 12.36 1.06 8.47
C ILE A 44 11.13 1.79 9.07
N PRO A 45 11.11 2.16 10.36
CA PRO A 45 9.95 2.88 10.94
C PRO A 45 9.70 4.22 10.27
N ILE A 46 10.76 4.96 9.92
CA ILE A 46 10.64 6.25 9.20
C ILE A 46 10.00 6.03 7.83
N GLY A 47 10.49 5.05 7.06
CA GLY A 47 9.94 4.74 5.74
C GLY A 47 8.48 4.29 5.78
N ILE A 48 8.12 3.45 6.75
CA ILE A 48 6.73 3.02 6.98
C ILE A 48 5.86 4.21 7.37
N ALA A 49 6.29 5.06 8.31
CA ALA A 49 5.51 6.21 8.75
C ALA A 49 5.23 7.18 7.60
N VAL A 50 6.24 7.48 6.79
CA VAL A 50 6.10 8.37 5.62
C VAL A 50 5.22 7.74 4.55
N GLY A 51 5.48 6.49 4.16
CA GLY A 51 4.69 5.79 3.15
C GLY A 51 3.22 5.63 3.55
N PHE A 52 2.97 5.30 4.82
CA PHE A 52 1.63 5.19 5.37
C PHE A 52 0.90 6.54 5.41
N ALA A 53 1.55 7.61 5.87
CA ALA A 53 0.96 8.94 5.93
C ALA A 53 0.57 9.46 4.55
N ILE A 54 1.46 9.32 3.54
CA ILE A 54 1.19 9.72 2.17
C ILE A 54 0.08 8.87 1.55
N GLY A 55 0.15 7.55 1.74
CA GLY A 55 -0.86 6.61 1.27
C GLY A 55 -2.25 6.94 1.80
N LEU A 56 -2.37 7.20 3.11
CA LEU A 56 -3.63 7.60 3.73
C LEU A 56 -4.11 8.97 3.24
N ALA A 57 -3.22 9.95 3.10
CA ALA A 57 -3.60 11.29 2.63
C ALA A 57 -4.19 11.24 1.21
N ILE A 58 -3.57 10.48 0.31
CA ILE A 58 -4.04 10.31 -1.08
C ILE A 58 -5.34 9.51 -1.11
N ASP A 59 -5.42 8.42 -0.33
CA ASP A 59 -6.62 7.60 -0.25
C ASP A 59 -7.81 8.37 0.35
N ALA A 60 -7.57 9.21 1.36
CA ALA A 60 -8.58 10.12 1.92
C ALA A 60 -9.04 11.17 0.90
N LYS A 61 -8.12 11.73 0.11
CA LYS A 61 -8.44 12.69 -0.96
C LYS A 61 -9.28 12.04 -2.07
N ASN A 62 -8.95 10.81 -2.47
CA ASN A 62 -9.68 10.07 -3.50
C ASN A 62 -11.07 9.67 -3.05
N ARG A 63 -11.26 9.35 -1.77
CA ARG A 63 -12.58 9.08 -1.18
C ARG A 63 -13.48 10.31 -1.14
N LYS A 64 -12.91 11.52 -1.01
CA LYS A 64 -13.68 12.78 -0.98
C LYS A 64 -14.13 13.26 -2.37
N SER A 65 -13.47 12.80 -3.43
CA SER A 65 -13.76 13.19 -4.80
C SER A 65 -14.75 12.25 -5.51
N LYS A 66 -15.29 11.25 -4.80
CA LYS A 66 -16.27 10.29 -5.29
C LYS A 66 -17.60 10.49 -4.57
#